data_AF-A0A840YSV1-F1
#
_entry.id   AF-A0A840YSV1-F1
#
_cell.length_a   1.000
_cell.length_b   1.000
_cell.length_c   1.000
_cell.angle_alpha   90.00
_cell.angle_beta   90.00
_cell.angle_gamma   90.00
#
_symmetry.space_group_name_H-M   'P 1'
#
loop_
_entity.id
_entity.type
_entity.pdbx_description
1 polymer ?
#
loop_
_entity_poly.entity_id
_entity_poly.type
_entity_poly.pdbx_seq_one_letter_code
_entity_poly.pdbx_strand_id
1 'polypeptide(L)'
;MSKIEEGSLSAEPEPGGFSKISDVDLADGFRTQSFHLMEAHPIAAAHLVLAAASIAPECDAEKDVADEFSYLIVDFAQELRILHARAIARRSQCVERPTNGH
;
A
#
# COMPACT_ATOMS: atom_id res chain seq x y z
N MET A 1 17.45 25.66 -51.59
CA MET A 1 16.20 24.97 -51.96
C MET A 1 16.20 23.62 -51.26
N SER A 2 15.34 23.49 -50.26
CA SER A 2 15.34 22.39 -49.29
C SER A 2 14.70 21.13 -49.87
N LYS A 3 15.28 19.97 -49.53
CA LYS A 3 14.73 18.64 -49.79
C LYS A 3 13.59 18.33 -48.81
N ILE A 4 12.58 17.65 -49.34
CA ILE A 4 11.47 17.03 -48.61
C ILE A 4 11.91 15.61 -48.24
N GLU A 5 11.68 15.19 -47.00
CA GLU A 5 11.41 13.79 -46.66
C GLU A 5 10.25 13.76 -45.67
N GLU A 6 9.16 13.12 -46.10
CA GLU A 6 8.07 12.66 -45.25
C GLU A 6 8.56 11.43 -44.46
N GLY A 7 8.20 11.39 -43.18
CA GLY A 7 8.45 10.24 -42.32
C GLY A 7 7.51 10.29 -41.13
N SER A 8 6.30 9.73 -41.32
CA SER A 8 5.39 9.36 -40.24
C SER A 8 6.12 8.54 -39.18
N LEU A 9 6.15 9.02 -37.94
CA LEU A 9 6.15 8.15 -36.77
C LEU A 9 4.87 8.40 -35.98
N SER A 10 3.93 7.46 -36.14
CA SER A 10 2.90 7.20 -35.16
C SER A 10 3.55 6.98 -33.80
N ALA A 11 3.35 7.90 -32.87
CA ALA A 11 3.49 7.58 -31.45
C ALA A 11 2.15 7.00 -31.01
N GLU A 12 2.09 5.67 -31.00
CA GLU A 12 1.04 4.90 -30.34
C GLU A 12 0.90 5.40 -28.88
N PRO A 13 -0.32 5.57 -28.34
CA PRO A 13 -0.48 5.80 -26.91
C PRO A 13 -0.07 4.53 -26.16
N GLU A 14 1.07 4.58 -25.49
CA GLU A 14 1.57 3.50 -24.61
C GLU A 14 0.44 3.01 -23.69
N PRO A 15 0.19 1.69 -23.62
CA PRO A 15 -0.93 1.14 -22.90
C PRO A 15 -0.62 1.13 -21.40
N GLY A 16 -1.34 1.96 -20.65
CA GLY A 16 -1.55 1.74 -19.21
C GLY A 16 -0.32 1.99 -18.33
N GLY A 17 0.05 3.25 -18.19
CA GLY A 17 0.85 3.70 -17.04
C GLY A 17 0.03 3.54 -15.76
N PHE A 18 0.04 2.35 -15.15
CA PHE A 18 -0.11 2.27 -13.71
C PHE A 18 1.01 3.13 -13.14
N SER A 19 0.68 4.34 -12.71
CA SER A 19 1.63 5.22 -12.04
C SER A 19 2.21 4.41 -10.89
N LYS A 20 3.44 3.93 -11.07
CA LYS A 20 4.14 3.13 -10.09
C LYS A 20 4.49 4.13 -8.99
N ILE A 21 3.61 4.24 -8.00
CA ILE A 21 3.80 5.11 -6.84
C ILE A 21 5.21 4.82 -6.32
N SER A 22 6.04 5.86 -6.20
CA SER A 22 7.39 5.67 -5.69
C SER A 22 7.32 5.29 -4.22
N ASP A 23 8.33 4.55 -3.74
CA ASP A 23 8.43 4.16 -2.34
C ASP A 23 8.39 5.38 -1.40
N VAL A 24 8.94 6.51 -1.85
CA VAL A 24 8.90 7.80 -1.15
C VAL A 24 7.48 8.36 -1.09
N ASP A 25 6.77 8.42 -2.21
CA ASP A 25 5.38 8.92 -2.23
C ASP A 25 4.45 8.05 -1.38
N LEU A 26 4.69 6.73 -1.36
CA LEU A 26 3.93 5.79 -0.53
C LEU A 26 4.21 6.01 0.95
N ALA A 27 5.48 6.17 1.33
CA ALA A 27 5.89 6.45 2.71
C ALA A 27 5.31 7.78 3.21
N ASP A 28 5.32 8.83 2.38
CA ASP A 28 4.71 10.12 2.70
C ASP A 28 3.19 10.02 2.90
N GLY A 29 2.54 9.18 2.11
CA GLY A 29 1.12 8.85 2.29
C GLY A 29 0.85 8.21 3.65
N PHE A 30 1.68 7.26 4.08
CA PHE A 30 1.56 6.63 5.40
C PHE A 30 1.83 7.60 6.54
N ARG A 31 2.86 8.45 6.44
CA ARG A 31 3.15 9.49 7.44
C ARG A 31 1.97 10.45 7.60
N THR A 32 1.43 10.93 6.48
CA THR A 32 0.26 11.82 6.46
C THR A 32 -0.96 11.18 7.12
N GLN A 33 -1.28 9.94 6.77
CA GLN A 33 -2.39 9.22 7.40
C GLN A 33 -2.15 8.96 8.90
N SER A 34 -0.91 8.66 9.28
CA SER A 34 -0.56 8.44 10.69
C SER A 34 -0.81 9.69 11.54
N PHE A 35 -0.49 10.87 11.01
CA PHE A 35 -0.68 12.15 11.69
C PHE A 35 -2.17 12.37 11.99
N HIS A 36 -3.06 12.10 11.03
CA HIS A 36 -4.50 12.22 11.22
C HIS A 36 -5.08 11.18 12.20
N LEU A 37 -4.45 10.02 12.31
CA LEU A 37 -4.93 8.92 13.16
C LEU A 37 -4.36 8.97 14.58
N MET A 38 -3.33 9.78 14.85
CA MET A 38 -2.58 9.74 16.10
C MET A 38 -3.47 9.92 17.35
N GLU A 39 -4.44 10.84 17.30
CA GLU A 39 -5.29 11.14 18.46
C GLU A 39 -6.37 10.06 18.70
N ALA A 40 -7.00 9.56 17.63
CA ALA A 40 -8.12 8.62 17.75
C ALA A 40 -7.66 7.15 17.81
N HIS A 41 -6.60 6.82 17.08
CA HIS A 41 -6.12 5.47 16.84
C HIS A 41 -4.57 5.43 16.87
N PRO A 42 -3.95 5.71 18.03
CA PRO A 42 -2.49 5.82 18.14
C PRO A 42 -1.76 4.54 17.72
N ILE A 43 -2.38 3.38 17.96
CA ILE A 43 -1.83 2.09 17.53
C ILE A 43 -1.78 2.03 15.99
N ALA A 44 -2.84 2.41 15.29
CA ALA A 44 -2.85 2.39 13.83
C ALA A 44 -1.84 3.40 13.25
N ALA A 45 -1.75 4.59 13.85
CA ALA A 45 -0.77 5.59 13.48
C ALA A 45 0.67 5.06 13.60
N ALA A 46 1.01 4.38 14.71
CA ALA A 46 2.33 3.79 14.91
C ALA A 46 2.69 2.75 13.82
N HIS A 47 1.74 1.91 13.41
CA HIS A 47 1.99 0.93 12.33
C HIS A 47 2.25 1.61 10.98
N LEU A 48 1.57 2.73 10.69
CA LEU A 48 1.79 3.48 9.47
C LEU A 48 3.15 4.18 9.45
N VAL A 49 3.56 4.79 10.58
CA VAL A 49 4.90 5.38 10.71
C VAL A 49 5.98 4.31 10.53
N LEU A 50 5.80 3.15 11.16
CA LEU A 50 6.74 2.04 11.06
C LEU A 50 6.83 1.49 9.62
N ALA A 51 5.69 1.39 8.92
CA ALA A 51 5.66 1.03 7.51
C ALA A 51 6.38 2.06 6.63
N ALA A 52 6.19 3.36 6.89
CA ALA A 52 6.90 4.43 6.18
C ALA A 52 8.42 4.35 6.39
N ALA A 53 8.87 4.19 7.64
CA ALA A 53 10.27 4.03 8.00
C ALA A 53 10.92 2.80 7.35
N SER A 54 10.16 1.71 7.20
CA SER A 54 10.65 0.47 6.56
C SER A 54 10.85 0.58 5.05
N ILE A 55 10.21 1.57 4.42
CA ILE A 55 10.21 1.74 2.96
C ILE A 55 11.14 2.90 2.56
N ALA A 56 11.08 4.02 3.26
CA ALA A 56 11.87 5.22 2.99
C ALA A 56 12.22 5.94 4.30
N PRO A 57 13.24 5.47 5.05
CA PRO A 57 13.63 6.09 6.31
C PRO A 57 14.23 7.49 6.07
N GLU A 58 13.85 8.46 6.89
CA GLU A 58 14.32 9.85 6.81
C GLU A 58 15.51 10.15 7.73
N CYS A 59 15.75 9.30 8.73
CA CYS A 59 16.86 9.45 9.67
C CYS A 59 17.39 8.11 10.17
N ASP A 60 18.59 8.12 10.78
CA ASP A 60 19.24 6.90 11.28
C ASP A 60 18.38 6.18 12.34
N ALA A 61 17.65 6.92 13.17
CA ALA A 61 16.76 6.31 14.16
C ALA A 61 15.58 5.56 13.52
N GLU A 62 15.00 6.09 12.42
CA GLU A 62 13.96 5.38 11.67
C GLU A 62 14.52 4.11 11.02
N LYS A 63 15.75 4.18 10.54
CA LYS A 63 16.43 3.03 9.94
C LYS A 63 16.73 1.94 10.97
N ASP A 64 17.25 2.29 12.14
CA ASP A 64 17.53 1.34 13.21
C ASP A 64 16.25 0.62 13.65
N VAL A 65 15.15 1.37 13.80
CA VAL A 65 13.83 0.80 14.12
C VAL A 65 13.31 -0.07 12.97
N ALA A 66 13.42 0.38 11.73
CA ALA A 66 13.02 -0.42 10.58
C ALA A 66 13.80 -1.74 10.52
N ASP A 67 15.11 -1.72 10.76
CA ASP A 67 15.97 -2.90 10.73
C ASP A 67 15.62 -3.86 11.87
N GLU A 68 15.47 -3.36 13.10
CA GLU A 68 15.12 -4.15 14.29
C GLU A 68 13.74 -4.81 14.16
N PHE A 69 12.76 -4.07 13.61
CA PHE A 69 11.38 -4.53 13.51
C PHE A 69 11.01 -5.15 12.16
N SER A 70 11.90 -5.12 11.16
CA SER A 70 11.65 -5.58 9.78
C SER A 70 11.03 -6.98 9.73
N TYR A 71 11.64 -7.94 10.43
CA TYR A 71 11.14 -9.32 10.50
C TYR A 71 9.78 -9.42 11.20
N LEU A 72 9.59 -8.67 12.29
CA LEU A 72 8.32 -8.65 13.03
C LEU A 72 7.18 -8.08 12.18
N ILE A 73 7.45 -7.05 11.37
CA ILE A 73 6.47 -6.43 10.47
C ILE A 73 6.07 -7.40 9.37
N VAL A 74 7.04 -8.12 8.78
CA VAL A 74 6.77 -9.10 7.72
C VAL A 74 5.88 -10.22 8.26
N ASP A 75 6.21 -10.79 9.41
CA ASP A 75 5.42 -11.85 10.04
C ASP A 75 4.02 -11.35 10.40
N PHE A 76 3.93 -10.16 11.01
CA PHE A 76 2.65 -9.53 11.35
C PHE A 76 1.78 -9.29 10.11
N ALA A 77 2.35 -8.78 9.02
CA ALA A 77 1.62 -8.54 7.77
C ALA A 77 1.07 -9.83 7.17
N GLN A 78 1.83 -10.94 7.25
CA GLN A 78 1.36 -12.25 6.80
C GLN A 78 0.20 -12.77 7.66
N GLU A 79 0.31 -12.69 8.98
CA GLU A 79 -0.76 -13.08 9.89
C GLU A 79 -2.02 -12.23 9.69
N LEU A 80 -1.85 -10.92 9.54
CA LEU A 80 -2.94 -9.98 9.30
C LEU A 80 -3.66 -10.28 7.98
N ARG A 81 -2.91 -10.63 6.92
CA ARG A 81 -3.49 -11.05 5.63
C ARG A 81 -4.36 -12.30 5.79
N ILE A 82 -3.90 -13.29 6.55
CA ILE A 82 -4.66 -14.53 6.83
C ILE A 82 -5.93 -14.20 7.62
N LEU A 83 -5.81 -13.38 8.67
CA LEU A 83 -6.95 -12.97 9.51
C LEU A 83 -7.98 -12.17 8.72
N HIS A 84 -7.53 -11.24 7.88
CA HIS A 84 -8.38 -10.43 7.02
C HIS A 84 -9.12 -11.30 5.99
N ALA A 85 -8.44 -12.24 5.33
CA ALA A 85 -9.07 -13.18 4.41
C ALA A 85 -10.16 -14.03 5.11
N ARG A 86 -9.88 -14.50 6.33
CA ARG A 86 -10.87 -15.22 7.15
C ARG A 86 -12.06 -14.33 7.53
N ALA A 87 -11.81 -13.06 7.86
CA ALA A 87 -12.86 -12.10 8.19
C ALA A 87 -13.77 -11.82 7.00
N ILE A 88 -13.21 -11.65 5.79
CA ILE A 88 -13.98 -11.51 4.55
C ILE A 88 -14.82 -12.76 4.31
N ALA A 89 -14.23 -13.95 4.36
CA ALA A 89 -14.95 -15.21 4.13
C ALA A 89 -16.16 -15.37 5.07
N ARG A 90 -16.00 -15.02 6.36
CA ARG A 90 -17.12 -15.02 7.33
C ARG A 90 -18.22 -14.02 6.97
N ARG A 91 -17.86 -12.83 6.48
CA ARG A 91 -18.86 -11.83 6.03
C ARG A 91 -19.63 -12.32 4.81
N SER A 92 -18.94 -12.93 3.84
CA SER A 92 -19.60 -13.49 2.64
C SER A 92 -20.55 -14.64 2.97
N GLN A 93 -20.18 -15.53 3.91
CA GLN A 93 -21.04 -16.63 4.35
C GLN A 93 -22.27 -16.18 5.16
N CYS A 94 -22.22 -14.99 5.78
CA CYS A 94 -23.37 -14.42 6.49
C CYS A 94 -24.44 -13.87 5.54
N VAL A 95 -24.07 -13.53 4.29
CA VAL A 95 -24.99 -13.02 3.26
C VAL A 95 -25.69 -14.15 2.51
N GLU A 96 -25.07 -15.33 2.43
CA GLU A 96 -25.59 -16.51 1.71
C GLU A 96 -26.34 -17.52 2.59
N ARG A 97 -27.04 -17.10 3.65
CA ARG A 97 -28.06 -17.97 4.26
C ARG A 97 -29.41 -17.74 3.57
N PRO A 98 -29.86 -18.61 2.64
CA PRO A 98 -31.23 -18.55 2.18
C PRO A 98 -32.12 -19.02 3.33
N THR A 99 -33.06 -18.18 3.73
CA THR A 99 -34.21 -18.57 4.55
C THR A 99 -35.13 -19.45 3.70
N ASN A 100 -34.83 -20.74 3.55
CA ASN A 100 -35.82 -21.72 3.11
C ASN A 100 -36.45 -22.34 4.35
N GLY A 101 -37.47 -21.66 4.87
CA GLY A 101 -38.43 -22.24 5.79
C GLY A 101 -39.44 -23.09 5.01
N HIS A 102 -39.59 -24.33 5.46
CA HIS A 102 -40.72 -25.22 5.13
C HIS A 102 -42.02 -24.72 5.75
#